data_AF-N1MTT8-F1
#
_entry.id   AF-N1MTT8-F1
#
_cell.length_a   1.000
_cell.length_b   1.000
_cell.length_c   1.000
_cell.angle_alpha   90.00
_cell.angle_beta   90.00
_cell.angle_gamma   90.00
#
_symmetry.space_group_name_H-M   'P 1'
#
loop_
_entity.id
_entity.type
_entity.pdbx_description
1 polymer ?
#
loop_
_entity_poly.entity_id
_entity_poly.type
_entity_poly.pdbx_seq_one_letter_code
_entity_poly.pdbx_strand_id
1 'polypeptide(L)'
;MGFAMGINAVMHAVDEVTYGVTPASGFKKLPFVSSSMGEERPLIEDDQLGFGREGLDPAYDVATNDGDIVVPVDLDAIGFWLKGFFGGAAVTGTGPYTHLFQSGAASLPSRSIEVGNPDVPSFSVHYGAVVNQLRIAMARSGMLNCTVSLIAQGETAPVSTSVAGTPTAQQGARFAHATGVIKRDGVALGNIVSADLSLSNSLEKVEVIRQDGRIGGVVPGVVQAQLRMTARFNSLDLLNAATDGTPINLSEIGWERGTSGLKFEMPRVFLPRTKRTINGPGGITADFNCQAAAAPGGHKIMARLINSVTSY
;
A
#
# COMPACT_ATOMS: atom_id res chain seq x y z
N MET A 1 -18.94 15.83 28.60
CA MET A 1 -18.88 14.57 27.84
C MET A 1 -18.47 14.96 26.42
N GLY A 2 -17.23 14.66 26.04
CA GLY A 2 -16.71 15.00 24.70
C GLY A 2 -17.02 13.89 23.72
N PHE A 3 -17.25 14.24 22.45
CA PHE A 3 -17.34 13.28 21.36
C PHE A 3 -15.94 13.01 20.83
N ALA A 4 -15.68 11.78 20.39
CA ALA A 4 -14.43 11.43 19.72
C ALA A 4 -14.28 12.21 18.40
N MET A 5 -13.19 12.95 18.23
CA MET A 5 -12.92 13.68 16.99
C MET A 5 -11.87 12.95 16.14
N GLY A 6 -12.16 12.76 14.84
CA GLY A 6 -11.23 12.08 13.93
C GLY A 6 -9.86 12.77 13.80
N ILE A 7 -9.79 14.09 13.99
CA ILE A 7 -8.53 14.85 13.97
C ILE A 7 -7.57 14.45 15.12
N ASN A 8 -8.12 13.95 16.22
CA ASN A 8 -7.35 13.51 17.39
C ASN A 8 -7.03 12.02 17.33
N ALA A 9 -7.54 11.29 16.32
CA ALA A 9 -7.21 9.89 16.14
C ALA A 9 -5.71 9.70 15.91
N VAL A 10 -5.17 8.63 16.48
CA VAL A 10 -3.75 8.30 16.43
C VAL A 10 -3.55 6.93 15.82
N MET A 11 -2.45 6.81 15.08
CA MET A 11 -1.98 5.53 14.55
C MET A 11 -0.52 5.35 14.96
N HIS A 12 -0.26 4.22 15.62
CA HIS A 12 1.08 3.83 16.04
C HIS A 12 1.39 2.47 15.43
N ALA A 13 2.54 2.31 14.79
CA ALA A 13 2.89 1.04 14.18
C ALA A 13 4.32 0.60 14.52
N VAL A 14 4.52 -0.71 14.53
CA VAL A 14 5.82 -1.35 14.79
C VAL A 14 5.92 -2.63 13.95
N ASP A 15 7.14 -2.96 13.51
CA ASP A 15 7.42 -4.26 12.88
C ASP A 15 7.45 -5.37 13.92
N GLU A 16 6.85 -6.50 13.60
CA GLU A 16 6.84 -7.69 14.46
C GLU A 16 8.11 -8.53 14.26
N VAL A 17 8.66 -9.04 15.36
CA VAL A 17 9.76 -10.03 15.30
C VAL A 17 9.22 -11.43 15.01
N THR A 18 8.01 -11.71 15.50
CA THR A 18 7.29 -12.96 15.29
C THR A 18 5.87 -12.63 14.88
N TYR A 19 5.40 -13.26 13.80
CA TYR A 19 4.07 -13.03 13.26
C TYR A 19 2.98 -13.15 14.33
N GLY A 20 2.18 -12.10 14.46
CA GLY A 20 1.06 -12.01 15.38
C GLY A 20 1.43 -11.70 16.83
N VAL A 21 2.70 -11.39 17.10
CA VAL A 21 3.17 -11.04 18.46
C VAL A 21 3.52 -9.55 18.51
N THR A 22 2.63 -8.77 19.13
CA THR A 22 2.85 -7.33 19.32
C THR A 22 4.06 -7.05 20.19
N PRO A 23 5.07 -6.30 19.69
CA PRO A 23 6.20 -5.86 20.49
C PRO A 23 5.77 -4.91 21.62
N ALA A 24 6.46 -4.98 22.76
CA ALA A 24 6.19 -4.09 23.90
C ALA A 24 6.68 -2.64 23.68
N SER A 25 7.56 -2.41 22.70
CA SER A 25 8.16 -1.09 22.42
C SER A 25 8.60 -1.00 20.95
N GLY A 26 9.06 0.18 20.53
CA GLY A 26 9.54 0.42 19.16
C GLY A 26 8.52 1.04 18.22
N PHE A 27 7.31 1.30 18.71
CA PHE A 27 6.26 2.00 17.96
C PHE A 27 6.74 3.35 17.44
N LYS A 28 6.24 3.70 16.25
CA LYS A 28 6.35 5.02 15.64
C LYS A 28 4.95 5.60 15.46
N LYS A 29 4.79 6.89 15.75
CA LYS A 29 3.57 7.61 15.38
C LYS A 29 3.63 7.97 13.91
N LEU A 30 2.67 7.48 13.14
CA LEU A 30 2.63 7.65 11.69
C LEU A 30 1.43 8.52 11.28
N PRO A 31 1.59 9.43 10.31
CA PRO A 31 0.48 10.17 9.77
C PRO A 31 -0.40 9.28 8.89
N PHE A 32 -1.71 9.47 8.96
CA PHE A 32 -2.70 8.81 8.10
C PHE A 32 -3.84 9.76 7.77
N VAL A 33 -4.61 9.43 6.74
CA VAL A 33 -5.78 10.18 6.26
C VAL A 33 -7.07 9.44 6.60
N SER A 34 -7.06 8.12 6.46
CA SER A 34 -8.17 7.24 6.84
C SER A 34 -7.66 5.83 7.11
N SER A 35 -8.41 5.07 7.91
CA SER A 35 -8.21 3.64 8.16
C SER A 35 -9.56 2.95 8.13
N SER A 36 -9.64 1.79 7.49
CA SER A 36 -10.78 0.87 7.55
C SER A 36 -10.41 -0.47 8.19
N MET A 37 -9.29 -0.53 8.90
CA MET A 37 -8.87 -1.73 9.63
C MET A 37 -9.90 -2.07 10.72
N GLY A 38 -10.26 -3.33 10.84
CA GLY A 38 -11.24 -3.81 11.81
C GLY A 38 -11.44 -5.31 11.70
N GLU A 39 -11.50 -6.00 12.83
CA GLU A 39 -11.92 -7.41 12.87
C GLU A 39 -13.45 -7.51 12.75
N GLU A 40 -13.90 -8.22 11.72
CA GLU A 40 -15.30 -8.54 11.48
C GLU A 40 -15.56 -10.03 11.67
N ARG A 41 -16.75 -10.36 12.18
CA ARG A 41 -17.24 -11.74 12.36
C ARG A 41 -18.71 -11.79 11.93
N PRO A 42 -19.02 -12.36 10.76
CA PRO A 42 -20.40 -12.48 10.32
C PRO A 42 -21.18 -13.46 11.20
N LEU A 43 -22.51 -13.32 11.19
CA LEU A 43 -23.45 -14.22 11.85
C LEU A 43 -24.00 -15.20 10.82
N ILE A 44 -24.04 -16.47 11.19
CA ILE A 44 -24.64 -17.56 10.42
C ILE A 44 -26.00 -17.88 11.03
N GLU A 45 -27.04 -17.91 10.21
CA GLU A 45 -28.38 -18.33 10.62
C GLU A 45 -28.38 -19.79 11.06
N ASP A 46 -29.15 -20.09 12.10
CA ASP A 46 -29.29 -21.46 12.59
C ASP A 46 -30.03 -22.34 11.57
N ASP A 47 -29.52 -23.55 11.36
CA ASP A 47 -30.06 -24.53 10.42
C ASP A 47 -30.89 -25.64 11.10
N GLN A 48 -31.15 -25.54 12.41
CA GLN A 48 -31.86 -26.57 13.15
C GLN A 48 -33.36 -26.54 12.83
N LEU A 49 -33.87 -27.70 12.41
CA LEU A 49 -35.26 -27.88 12.05
C LEU A 49 -36.09 -28.39 13.23
N GLY A 50 -37.33 -27.91 13.36
CA GLY A 50 -38.30 -28.40 14.34
C GLY A 50 -38.65 -27.45 15.50
N PHE A 51 -38.04 -26.27 15.56
CA PHE A 51 -38.26 -25.27 16.63
C PHE A 51 -39.30 -24.18 16.30
N GLY A 52 -40.04 -24.34 15.20
CA GLY A 52 -41.06 -23.39 14.77
C GLY A 52 -40.56 -22.36 13.76
N ARG A 53 -41.35 -21.30 13.51
CA ARG A 53 -41.07 -20.30 12.47
C ARG A 53 -40.07 -19.22 12.88
N GLU A 54 -39.81 -19.08 14.18
CA GLU A 54 -38.96 -18.01 14.73
C GLU A 54 -37.47 -18.39 14.76
N GLY A 55 -37.11 -19.66 14.48
CA GLY A 55 -35.71 -20.13 14.46
C GLY A 55 -35.05 -20.18 15.84
N LEU A 56 -33.72 -20.32 15.85
CA LEU A 56 -32.85 -20.25 17.04
C LEU A 56 -31.78 -19.16 16.88
N ASP A 57 -30.98 -18.96 17.92
CA ASP A 57 -29.91 -17.97 17.96
C ASP A 57 -28.85 -18.23 16.86
N PRO A 58 -28.36 -17.19 16.17
CA PRO A 58 -27.31 -17.34 15.17
C PRO A 58 -25.94 -17.66 15.80
N ALA A 59 -25.07 -18.29 15.02
CA ALA A 59 -23.69 -18.56 15.41
C ALA A 59 -22.72 -17.54 14.78
N TYR A 60 -21.58 -17.27 15.43
CA TYR A 60 -20.51 -16.46 14.84
C TYR A 60 -19.66 -17.29 13.89
N ASP A 61 -19.32 -16.73 12.74
CA ASP A 61 -18.38 -17.28 11.78
C ASP A 61 -16.91 -16.91 12.12
N VAL A 62 -15.99 -17.29 11.24
CA VAL A 62 -14.57 -16.94 11.28
C VAL A 62 -14.34 -15.43 11.29
N ALA A 63 -13.23 -15.04 11.92
CA ALA A 63 -12.81 -13.67 12.05
C ALA A 63 -11.92 -13.26 10.88
N THR A 64 -12.23 -12.11 10.28
CA THR A 64 -11.43 -11.51 9.22
C THR A 64 -11.04 -10.08 9.58
N ASN A 65 -9.78 -9.70 9.35
CA ASN A 65 -9.28 -8.35 9.59
C ASN A 65 -8.48 -7.89 8.37
N ASP A 66 -9.20 -7.54 7.31
CA ASP A 66 -8.63 -6.93 6.11
C ASP A 66 -9.06 -5.47 6.07
N GLY A 67 -8.18 -4.59 5.60
CA GLY A 67 -8.53 -3.20 5.51
C GLY A 67 -7.50 -2.35 4.78
N ASP A 68 -7.91 -1.12 4.51
CA ASP A 68 -7.08 -0.12 3.85
C ASP A 68 -6.70 0.98 4.83
N ILE A 69 -5.43 1.39 4.75
CA ILE A 69 -4.94 2.61 5.40
C ILE A 69 -4.49 3.56 4.30
N VAL A 70 -5.06 4.76 4.27
CA VAL A 70 -4.64 5.83 3.35
C VAL A 70 -3.62 6.69 4.07
N VAL A 71 -2.41 6.76 3.53
CA VAL A 71 -1.28 7.49 4.12
C VAL A 71 -0.75 8.56 3.19
N PRO A 72 -0.24 9.69 3.70
CA PRO A 72 0.43 10.66 2.85
C PRO A 72 1.74 10.07 2.30
N VAL A 73 2.05 10.36 1.03
CA VAL A 73 3.38 10.07 0.47
C VAL A 73 4.31 11.22 0.87
N ASP A 74 5.05 10.99 1.94
CA ASP A 74 5.99 11.94 2.51
C ASP A 74 7.44 11.46 2.39
N LEU A 75 8.37 12.27 2.88
CA LEU A 75 9.80 11.95 2.81
C LEU A 75 10.22 10.82 3.75
N ASP A 76 9.55 10.65 4.90
CA ASP A 76 10.07 9.83 6.01
C ASP A 76 9.13 8.68 6.42
N ALA A 77 7.81 8.89 6.53
CA ALA A 77 6.87 7.85 6.93
C ALA A 77 6.64 6.81 5.82
N ILE A 78 6.66 7.21 4.54
CA ILE A 78 6.37 6.31 3.42
C ILE A 78 7.30 5.09 3.36
N GLY A 79 8.55 5.24 3.81
CA GLY A 79 9.53 4.15 3.86
C GLY A 79 9.10 3.00 4.77
N PHE A 80 8.32 3.27 5.82
CA PHE A 80 7.73 2.24 6.66
C PHE A 80 6.79 1.34 5.84
N TRP A 81 5.89 1.94 5.05
CA TRP A 81 4.95 1.19 4.20
C TRP A 81 5.65 0.47 3.04
N LEU A 82 6.66 1.10 2.44
CA LEU A 82 7.49 0.46 1.40
C LEU A 82 8.21 -0.78 1.93
N LYS A 83 8.80 -0.71 3.13
CA LYS A 83 9.37 -1.89 3.78
C LYS A 83 8.34 -3.01 4.00
N GLY A 84 7.09 -2.64 4.26
CA GLY A 84 5.99 -3.60 4.43
C GLY A 84 5.72 -4.40 3.18
N PHE A 85 5.68 -3.71 2.05
CA PHE A 85 5.37 -4.30 0.77
C PHE A 85 6.56 -5.04 0.15
N PHE A 86 7.76 -4.48 0.26
CA PHE A 86 8.96 -4.99 -0.42
C PHE A 86 9.86 -5.86 0.45
N GLY A 87 9.75 -5.76 1.78
CA GLY A 87 10.77 -6.26 2.70
C GLY A 87 11.87 -5.22 2.98
N GLY A 88 12.98 -5.69 3.56
CA GLY A 88 14.11 -4.82 3.91
C GLY A 88 14.73 -4.12 2.69
N ALA A 89 15.13 -2.86 2.87
CA ALA A 89 15.81 -2.08 1.84
C ALA A 89 17.34 -2.27 1.93
N ALA A 90 18.01 -2.26 0.78
CA ALA A 90 19.45 -2.01 0.73
C ALA A 90 19.70 -0.51 0.92
N VAL A 91 20.50 -0.14 1.93
CA VAL A 91 20.78 1.26 2.27
C VAL A 91 22.20 1.64 1.86
N THR A 92 22.36 2.79 1.22
CA THR A 92 23.67 3.34 0.82
C THR A 92 23.75 4.85 1.09
N GLY A 93 24.97 5.38 1.11
CA GLY A 93 25.25 6.80 1.34
C GLY A 93 25.49 7.16 2.81
N THR A 94 25.98 8.37 3.04
CA THR A 94 26.27 8.92 4.38
C THR A 94 25.32 10.06 4.78
N GLY A 95 24.23 10.26 4.04
CA GLY A 95 23.24 11.32 4.25
C GLY A 95 23.19 12.34 3.09
N PRO A 96 22.06 12.50 2.37
CA PRO A 96 20.85 11.67 2.46
C PRO A 96 21.14 10.21 2.08
N TYR A 97 20.44 9.28 2.73
CA TYR A 97 20.54 7.85 2.48
C TYR A 97 19.68 7.48 1.28
N THR A 98 20.16 6.52 0.48
CA THR A 98 19.39 5.90 -0.60
C THR A 98 18.95 4.52 -0.16
N HIS A 99 17.64 4.33 -0.02
CA HIS A 99 16.99 3.06 0.27
C HIS A 99 16.48 2.45 -1.04
N LEU A 100 16.99 1.28 -1.40
CA LEU A 100 16.55 0.51 -2.55
C LEU A 100 15.71 -0.68 -2.09
N PHE A 101 14.42 -0.63 -2.38
CA PHE A 101 13.46 -1.69 -2.17
C PHE A 101 13.25 -2.47 -3.48
N GLN A 102 13.18 -3.80 -3.41
CA GLN A 102 13.07 -4.66 -4.58
C GLN A 102 11.91 -5.65 -4.43
N SER A 103 11.11 -5.83 -5.48
CA SER A 103 10.00 -6.78 -5.46
C SER A 103 10.47 -8.23 -5.43
N GLY A 104 9.67 -9.12 -4.83
CA GLY A 104 9.86 -10.57 -4.92
C GLY A 104 10.60 -11.19 -3.73
N ALA A 105 10.58 -10.53 -2.56
CA ALA A 105 11.03 -11.13 -1.31
C ALA A 105 10.19 -12.38 -0.99
N ALA A 106 10.84 -13.45 -0.51
CA ALA A 106 10.18 -14.70 -0.17
C ALA A 106 9.33 -14.60 1.11
N SER A 107 9.70 -13.70 2.00
CA SER A 107 8.95 -13.37 3.22
C SER A 107 8.79 -11.86 3.33
N LEU A 108 7.65 -11.45 3.87
CA LEU A 108 7.31 -10.05 4.09
C LEU A 108 7.17 -9.79 5.59
N PRO A 109 7.56 -8.60 6.07
CA PRO A 109 7.43 -8.27 7.48
C PRO A 109 5.96 -8.13 7.86
N SER A 110 5.62 -8.63 9.05
CA SER A 110 4.34 -8.41 9.71
C SER A 110 4.43 -7.26 10.71
N ARG A 111 3.28 -6.69 11.04
CA ARG A 111 3.21 -5.46 11.84
C ARG A 111 2.08 -5.49 12.83
N SER A 112 2.33 -4.81 13.93
CA SER A 112 1.31 -4.42 14.89
C SER A 112 1.00 -2.94 14.69
N ILE A 113 -0.26 -2.64 14.39
CA ILE A 113 -0.77 -1.30 14.12
C ILE A 113 -1.85 -0.99 15.15
N GLU A 114 -1.55 -0.08 16.05
CA GLU A 114 -2.52 0.47 16.98
C GLU A 114 -3.27 1.64 16.31
N VAL A 115 -4.60 1.58 16.35
CA VAL A 115 -5.48 2.69 15.97
C VAL A 115 -6.34 3.04 17.18
N GLY A 116 -6.45 4.33 17.49
CA GLY A 116 -7.29 4.74 18.60
C GLY A 116 -7.60 6.23 18.66
N ASN A 117 -8.46 6.60 19.59
CA ASN A 117 -8.84 7.99 19.83
C ASN A 117 -8.65 8.36 21.32
N PRO A 118 -7.87 9.41 21.65
CA PRO A 118 -7.67 9.83 23.04
C PRO A 118 -8.84 10.62 23.64
N ASP A 119 -9.71 11.22 22.82
CA ASP A 119 -10.86 12.00 23.31
C ASP A 119 -11.89 11.11 24.02
N VAL A 120 -12.09 9.91 23.46
CA VAL A 120 -12.81 8.80 24.08
C VAL A 120 -11.84 7.62 24.06
N PRO A 121 -11.01 7.46 25.11
CA PRO A 121 -9.91 6.51 25.13
C PRO A 121 -10.34 5.10 24.71
N SER A 122 -9.97 4.75 23.49
CA SER A 122 -10.26 3.46 22.85
C SER A 122 -9.13 3.18 21.88
N PHE A 123 -8.33 2.16 22.17
CA PHE A 123 -7.16 1.76 21.39
C PHE A 123 -7.25 0.27 21.09
N SER A 124 -7.18 -0.07 19.81
CA SER A 124 -7.14 -1.45 19.32
C SER A 124 -5.84 -1.67 18.55
N VAL A 125 -5.25 -2.85 18.68
CA VAL A 125 -4.05 -3.26 17.94
C VAL A 125 -4.42 -4.33 16.93
N HIS A 126 -4.24 -4.02 15.64
CA HIS A 126 -4.28 -4.99 14.56
C HIS A 126 -2.88 -5.60 14.41
N TYR A 127 -2.74 -6.88 14.76
CA TYR A 127 -1.47 -7.58 14.79
C TYR A 127 -1.38 -8.64 13.68
N GLY A 128 -0.17 -9.06 13.33
CA GLY A 128 0.07 -9.92 12.18
C GLY A 128 -0.28 -9.24 10.85
N ALA A 129 -0.29 -7.90 10.79
CA ALA A 129 -0.68 -7.14 9.62
C ALA A 129 0.44 -7.16 8.56
N VAL A 130 0.16 -7.70 7.37
CA VAL A 130 1.09 -7.74 6.24
C VAL A 130 0.52 -6.91 5.09
N VAL A 131 1.39 -6.14 4.43
CA VAL A 131 0.97 -5.27 3.32
C VAL A 131 0.77 -6.09 2.05
N ASN A 132 -0.47 -6.13 1.56
CA ASN A 132 -0.85 -6.80 0.33
C ASN A 132 -0.71 -5.88 -0.89
N GLN A 133 -1.25 -4.65 -0.82
CA GLN A 133 -1.29 -3.74 -1.95
C GLN A 133 -0.79 -2.34 -1.59
N LEU A 134 -0.08 -1.72 -2.53
CA LEU A 134 0.21 -0.28 -2.54
C LEU A 134 -0.37 0.34 -3.80
N ARG A 135 -1.15 1.40 -3.65
CA ARG A 135 -1.71 2.15 -4.78
C ARG A 135 -1.43 3.64 -4.63
N ILE A 136 -0.80 4.22 -5.64
CA ILE A 136 -0.47 5.65 -5.68
C ILE A 136 -0.96 6.24 -7.00
N ALA A 137 -1.87 7.20 -6.91
CA ALA A 137 -2.32 7.97 -8.06
C ALA A 137 -1.39 9.16 -8.30
N MET A 138 -1.21 9.51 -9.57
CA MET A 138 -0.52 10.68 -10.08
C MET A 138 -1.53 11.54 -10.86
N ALA A 139 -1.68 12.79 -10.43
CA ALA A 139 -2.55 13.78 -11.07
C ALA A 139 -1.96 15.19 -10.91
N ARG A 140 -2.43 16.10 -11.76
CA ARG A 140 -2.00 17.51 -11.78
C ARG A 140 -2.41 18.34 -10.56
N SER A 141 -3.21 17.79 -9.64
CA SER A 141 -3.77 18.51 -8.49
C SER A 141 -4.13 17.56 -7.34
N GLY A 142 -4.36 18.13 -6.17
CA GLY A 142 -4.74 17.39 -4.97
C GLY A 142 -3.52 16.93 -4.16
N MET A 143 -3.80 16.21 -3.09
CA MET A 143 -2.78 15.76 -2.14
C MET A 143 -2.33 14.33 -2.48
N LEU A 144 -1.01 14.09 -2.52
CA LEU A 144 -0.44 12.80 -2.92
C LEU A 144 -0.55 11.74 -1.81
N ASN A 145 -1.50 10.82 -1.92
CA ASN A 145 -1.75 9.74 -0.96
C ASN A 145 -1.34 8.38 -1.55
N CYS A 146 -0.98 7.45 -0.67
CA CYS A 146 -0.85 6.04 -0.95
C CYS A 146 -1.97 5.30 -0.22
N THR A 147 -2.68 4.41 -0.91
CA THR A 147 -3.58 3.44 -0.26
C THR A 147 -2.78 2.17 -0.01
N VAL A 148 -2.73 1.75 1.25
CA VAL A 148 -2.06 0.55 1.71
C VAL A 148 -3.12 -0.46 2.12
N SER A 149 -3.25 -1.55 1.38
CA SER A 149 -4.16 -2.64 1.75
C SER A 149 -3.40 -3.67 2.58
N LEU A 150 -3.96 -4.04 3.72
CA LEU A 150 -3.36 -4.98 4.66
C LEU A 150 -4.30 -6.16 4.94
N ILE A 151 -3.68 -7.29 5.25
CA ILE A 151 -4.34 -8.46 5.82
C ILE A 151 -3.70 -8.69 7.18
N ALA A 152 -4.50 -8.65 8.25
CA ALA A 152 -4.05 -8.87 9.62
C ALA A 152 -4.61 -10.17 10.18
N GLN A 153 -3.90 -10.72 11.17
CA GLN A 153 -4.35 -11.95 11.83
C GLN A 153 -5.58 -11.70 12.70
N GLY A 154 -5.61 -10.58 13.40
CA GLY A 154 -6.68 -10.25 14.33
C GLY A 154 -6.51 -8.87 14.94
N GLU A 155 -7.47 -8.52 15.77
CA GLU A 155 -7.52 -7.27 16.51
C GLU A 155 -7.64 -7.55 18.02
N THR A 156 -6.96 -6.75 18.84
CA THR A 156 -7.21 -6.77 20.29
C THR A 156 -8.51 -6.05 20.62
N ALA A 157 -9.21 -6.48 21.67
CA ALA A 157 -10.33 -5.71 22.19
C ALA A 157 -9.89 -4.26 22.52
N PRO A 158 -10.74 -3.25 22.27
CA PRO A 158 -10.39 -1.87 22.54
C PRO A 158 -10.16 -1.65 24.04
N VAL A 159 -9.04 -1.02 24.36
CA VAL A 159 -8.65 -0.66 25.75
C VAL A 159 -8.53 0.84 25.92
N SER A 160 -8.63 1.34 27.15
CA SER A 160 -8.57 2.77 27.46
C SER A 160 -7.15 3.34 27.49
N THR A 161 -6.12 2.52 27.32
CA THR A 161 -4.71 2.91 27.38
C THR A 161 -3.98 2.41 26.16
N SER A 162 -3.25 3.31 25.48
CA SER A 162 -2.38 2.95 24.36
C SER A 162 -1.27 1.99 24.81
N VAL A 163 -1.13 0.88 24.09
CA VAL A 163 -0.01 -0.07 24.19
C VAL A 163 1.27 0.56 23.67
N ALA A 164 1.16 1.42 22.65
CA ALA A 164 2.31 2.12 22.06
C ALA A 164 2.88 3.24 22.96
N GLY A 165 2.10 3.75 23.90
CA GLY A 165 2.49 4.84 24.80
C GLY A 165 2.62 6.17 24.05
N THR A 166 3.78 6.82 24.16
CA THR A 166 4.07 8.11 23.50
C THR A 166 5.22 7.98 22.49
N PRO A 167 5.01 7.28 21.37
CA PRO A 167 6.06 7.05 20.39
C PRO A 167 6.46 8.33 19.66
N THR A 168 7.71 8.39 19.19
CA THR A 168 8.20 9.49 18.36
C THR A 168 7.44 9.52 17.03
N ALA A 169 7.05 10.71 16.60
CA ALA A 169 6.46 10.92 15.27
C ALA A 169 7.51 10.70 14.19
N GLN A 170 7.21 9.78 13.27
CA GLN A 170 7.94 9.62 12.03
C GLN A 170 7.09 10.22 10.92
N GLN A 171 7.41 11.45 10.55
CA GLN A 171 6.71 12.21 9.53
C GLN A 171 7.71 13.06 8.76
N GLY A 172 7.53 13.12 7.44
CA GLY A 172 8.32 13.96 6.56
C GLY A 172 7.45 15.03 5.91
N ALA A 173 8.11 15.93 5.19
CA ALA A 173 7.38 16.85 4.34
C ALA A 173 6.80 16.09 3.13
N ARG A 174 5.53 16.33 2.82
CA ARG A 174 4.84 15.65 1.71
C ARG A 174 5.44 16.02 0.35
N PHE A 175 5.44 15.08 -0.60
CA PHE A 175 5.75 15.41 -2.00
C PHE A 175 4.59 16.18 -2.65
N ALA A 176 4.92 17.08 -3.58
CA ALA A 176 3.92 17.80 -4.35
C ALA A 176 3.35 16.88 -5.44
N HIS A 177 2.04 16.61 -5.40
CA HIS A 177 1.40 15.69 -6.33
C HIS A 177 1.67 16.04 -7.81
N ALA A 178 1.63 17.35 -8.11
CA ALA A 178 1.76 17.89 -9.47
C ALA A 178 3.19 17.84 -10.05
N THR A 179 4.22 17.52 -9.27
CA THR A 179 5.62 17.44 -9.75
C THR A 179 6.04 16.02 -10.12
N GLY A 180 5.08 15.10 -10.23
CA GLY A 180 5.34 13.72 -10.61
C GLY A 180 5.84 13.62 -12.06
N VAL A 181 6.83 12.76 -12.29
CA VAL A 181 7.41 12.51 -13.62
C VAL A 181 7.36 11.02 -13.92
N ILE A 182 7.10 10.69 -15.19
CA ILE A 182 7.29 9.36 -15.75
C ILE A 182 8.34 9.46 -16.85
N LYS A 183 9.41 8.67 -16.76
CA LYS A 183 10.46 8.58 -17.78
C LYS A 183 10.46 7.21 -18.41
N ARG A 184 10.56 7.19 -19.73
CA ARG A 184 10.84 6.02 -20.54
C ARG A 184 12.27 6.12 -21.04
N ASP A 185 13.09 5.09 -20.81
CA ASP A 185 14.48 5.05 -21.28
C ASP A 185 15.29 6.31 -20.87
N GLY A 186 15.00 6.86 -19.67
CA GLY A 186 15.61 8.10 -19.17
C GLY A 186 15.01 9.41 -19.68
N VAL A 187 14.07 9.36 -20.65
CA VAL A 187 13.43 10.53 -21.25
C VAL A 187 12.01 10.72 -20.71
N ALA A 188 11.67 11.94 -20.30
CA ALA A 188 10.35 12.23 -19.73
C ALA A 188 9.22 12.09 -20.76
N LEU A 189 8.16 11.36 -20.37
CA LEU A 189 6.89 11.29 -21.10
C LEU A 189 6.07 12.55 -20.77
N GLY A 190 6.29 13.63 -21.52
CA GLY A 190 5.68 14.94 -21.25
C GLY A 190 4.17 15.06 -21.50
N ASN A 191 3.51 13.99 -21.97
CA ASN A 191 2.10 13.98 -22.36
C ASN A 191 1.19 13.19 -21.42
N ILE A 192 1.71 12.72 -20.27
CA ILE A 192 0.91 12.00 -19.28
C ILE A 192 0.02 12.99 -18.51
N VAL A 193 -1.29 12.75 -18.54
CA VAL A 193 -2.30 13.57 -17.83
C VAL A 193 -2.51 13.06 -16.41
N SER A 194 -2.53 11.74 -16.27
CA SER A 194 -2.69 11.03 -15.01
C SER A 194 -2.07 9.64 -15.11
N ALA A 195 -1.64 9.12 -13.97
CA ALA A 195 -1.24 7.73 -13.85
C ALA A 195 -1.70 7.12 -12.54
N ASP A 196 -1.83 5.81 -12.48
CA ASP A 196 -2.19 5.06 -11.27
C ASP A 196 -1.25 3.85 -11.19
N LEU A 197 -0.35 3.90 -10.22
CA LEU A 197 0.58 2.82 -9.92
C LEU A 197 -0.09 1.89 -8.89
N SER A 198 -0.29 0.63 -9.26
CA SER A 198 -0.88 -0.40 -8.39
C SER A 198 0.08 -1.57 -8.28
N LEU A 199 0.51 -1.87 -7.06
CA LEU A 199 1.45 -2.92 -6.72
C LEU A 199 0.76 -3.90 -5.79
N SER A 200 0.84 -5.21 -6.06
CA SER A 200 0.24 -6.24 -5.21
C SER A 200 1.20 -7.40 -4.99
N ASN A 201 1.28 -7.90 -3.75
CA ASN A 201 1.96 -9.12 -3.38
C ASN A 201 1.09 -10.36 -3.60
N SER A 202 -0.18 -10.18 -3.99
CA SER A 202 -1.16 -11.26 -4.19
C SER A 202 -1.19 -12.21 -2.99
N LEU A 203 -1.29 -11.66 -1.77
CA LEU A 203 -1.24 -12.46 -0.54
C LEU A 203 -2.39 -13.46 -0.50
N GLU A 204 -2.07 -14.68 -0.10
CA GLU A 204 -3.03 -15.75 0.17
C GLU A 204 -3.15 -15.94 1.69
N LYS A 205 -4.39 -16.01 2.18
CA LYS A 205 -4.66 -16.28 3.59
C LYS A 205 -4.47 -17.75 3.89
N VAL A 206 -3.78 -18.05 4.98
CA VAL A 206 -3.66 -19.41 5.49
C VAL A 206 -4.80 -19.64 6.48
N GLU A 207 -5.92 -20.13 5.95
CA GLU A 207 -7.14 -20.42 6.73
C GLU A 207 -7.01 -21.80 7.40
N VAL A 208 -6.60 -21.78 8.67
CA VAL A 208 -6.46 -22.99 9.50
C VAL A 208 -7.51 -22.99 10.59
N ILE A 209 -7.97 -24.17 10.99
CA ILE A 209 -8.91 -24.32 12.11
C ILE A 209 -8.17 -23.99 13.41
N ARG A 210 -8.60 -22.90 14.06
CA ARG A 210 -8.09 -22.44 15.34
C ARG A 210 -9.24 -22.05 16.25
N GLN A 211 -9.03 -22.17 17.55
CA GLN A 211 -10.05 -21.83 18.56
C GLN A 211 -10.46 -20.34 18.51
N ASP A 212 -9.57 -19.47 18.03
CA ASP A 212 -9.82 -18.03 17.87
C ASP A 212 -10.58 -17.67 16.58
N GLY A 213 -10.78 -18.63 15.67
CA GLY A 213 -11.45 -18.44 14.37
C GLY A 213 -10.67 -17.56 13.40
N ARG A 214 -9.38 -17.33 13.64
CA ARG A 214 -8.53 -16.40 12.87
C ARG A 214 -7.61 -17.13 11.89
N ILE A 215 -7.09 -16.39 10.91
CA ILE A 215 -6.08 -16.93 9.98
C ILE A 215 -4.80 -17.32 10.72
N GLY A 216 -4.13 -18.38 10.25
CA GLY A 216 -2.85 -18.82 10.81
C GLY A 216 -1.66 -18.00 10.32
N GLY A 217 -1.83 -17.28 9.20
CA GLY A 217 -0.76 -16.58 8.51
C GLY A 217 -1.22 -16.05 7.15
N VAL A 218 -0.29 -15.42 6.43
CA VAL A 218 -0.43 -15.09 5.02
C VAL A 218 0.83 -15.51 4.28
N VAL A 219 0.65 -15.92 3.03
CA VAL A 219 1.76 -16.34 2.14
C VAL A 219 1.81 -15.40 0.93
N PRO A 220 2.99 -14.85 0.59
CA PRO A 220 3.14 -14.05 -0.62
C PRO A 220 2.91 -14.87 -1.90
N GLY A 221 2.07 -14.34 -2.79
CA GLY A 221 1.87 -14.88 -4.13
C GLY A 221 2.79 -14.23 -5.16
N VAL A 222 2.40 -14.31 -6.43
CA VAL A 222 3.15 -13.68 -7.52
C VAL A 222 2.99 -12.16 -7.43
N VAL A 223 4.12 -11.44 -7.35
CA VAL A 223 4.09 -9.97 -7.37
C VAL A 223 3.53 -9.45 -8.68
N GLN A 224 2.63 -8.48 -8.54
CA GLN A 224 1.94 -7.76 -9.59
C GLN A 224 2.34 -6.28 -9.51
N ALA A 225 2.67 -5.70 -10.66
CA ALA A 225 2.97 -4.28 -10.77
C ALA A 225 2.33 -3.76 -12.06
N GLN A 226 1.32 -2.91 -11.88
CA GLN A 226 0.54 -2.33 -12.96
C GLN A 226 0.64 -0.81 -12.92
N LEU A 227 0.62 -0.22 -14.10
CA LEU A 227 0.58 1.23 -14.27
C LEU A 227 -0.51 1.55 -15.28
N ARG A 228 -1.60 2.17 -14.82
CA ARG A 228 -2.59 2.75 -15.72
C ARG A 228 -2.19 4.18 -16.02
N MET A 229 -1.95 4.52 -17.28
CA MET A 229 -1.58 5.88 -17.69
C MET A 229 -2.54 6.41 -18.75
N THR A 230 -2.95 7.66 -18.59
CA THR A 230 -3.73 8.40 -19.59
C THR A 230 -2.83 9.42 -20.24
N ALA A 231 -2.55 9.26 -21.52
CA ALA A 231 -1.64 10.12 -22.26
C ALA A 231 -2.41 10.94 -23.31
N ARG A 232 -2.06 12.21 -23.48
CA ARG A 232 -2.50 12.98 -24.67
C ARG A 232 -1.73 12.48 -25.89
N PHE A 233 -2.45 12.23 -26.97
CA PHE A 233 -1.86 11.72 -28.20
C PHE A 233 -0.99 12.82 -28.85
N ASN A 234 0.32 12.66 -28.76
CA ASN A 234 1.30 13.57 -29.37
C ASN A 234 2.38 12.84 -30.19
N SER A 235 2.48 11.51 -30.06
CA SER A 235 3.45 10.67 -30.76
C SER A 235 2.88 9.26 -30.97
N LEU A 236 3.40 8.57 -31.98
CA LEU A 236 3.14 7.16 -32.27
C LEU A 236 4.00 6.22 -31.39
N ASP A 237 5.01 6.69 -30.66
CA ASP A 237 6.01 5.82 -30.02
C ASP A 237 5.43 4.82 -29.01
N LEU A 238 4.47 5.26 -28.19
CA LEU A 238 3.77 4.37 -27.24
C LEU A 238 2.80 3.43 -27.96
N LEU A 239 2.23 3.88 -29.08
CA LEU A 239 1.30 3.08 -29.88
C LEU A 239 2.03 1.99 -30.68
N ASN A 240 3.19 2.31 -31.24
CA ASN A 240 4.05 1.36 -31.94
C ASN A 240 4.57 0.31 -30.95
N ALA A 241 5.09 0.73 -29.80
CA ALA A 241 5.51 -0.19 -28.74
C ALA A 241 4.37 -1.14 -28.30
N ALA A 242 3.14 -0.62 -28.15
CA ALA A 242 1.96 -1.42 -27.85
C ALA A 242 1.55 -2.38 -28.98
N THR A 243 1.77 -2.00 -30.24
CA THR A 243 1.40 -2.81 -31.42
C THR A 243 2.42 -3.91 -31.68
N ASP A 244 3.70 -3.61 -31.52
CA ASP A 244 4.81 -4.52 -31.75
C ASP A 244 5.02 -5.51 -30.59
N GLY A 245 4.32 -5.30 -29.46
CA GLY A 245 4.48 -6.10 -28.25
C GLY A 245 5.85 -5.96 -27.59
N THR A 246 6.60 -4.91 -27.94
CA THR A 246 7.95 -4.67 -27.43
C THR A 246 7.85 -4.07 -26.03
N PRO A 247 8.45 -4.71 -25.00
CA PRO A 247 8.44 -4.14 -23.67
C PRO A 247 9.26 -2.85 -23.62
N ILE A 248 8.80 -1.88 -22.84
CA ILE A 248 9.51 -0.62 -22.60
C ILE A 248 10.12 -0.61 -21.20
N ASN A 249 11.16 0.20 -21.01
CA ASN A 249 11.71 0.48 -19.68
C ASN A 249 11.12 1.79 -19.15
N LEU A 250 10.34 1.70 -18.08
CA LEU A 250 9.92 2.87 -17.30
C LEU A 250 10.95 3.09 -16.19
N SER A 251 11.96 3.89 -16.51
CA SER A 251 13.14 4.07 -15.67
C SER A 251 12.87 4.93 -14.43
N GLU A 252 11.85 5.80 -14.46
CA GLU A 252 11.46 6.59 -13.30
C GLU A 252 9.96 6.87 -13.33
N ILE A 253 9.27 6.57 -12.23
CA ILE A 253 7.90 6.98 -11.94
C ILE A 253 7.90 7.54 -10.52
N GLY A 254 7.70 8.84 -10.34
CA GLY A 254 7.63 9.37 -8.98
C GLY A 254 7.93 10.86 -8.85
N TRP A 255 8.42 11.24 -7.67
CA TRP A 255 8.54 12.63 -7.23
C TRP A 255 9.92 12.91 -6.63
N GLU A 256 10.35 14.15 -6.78
CA GLU A 256 11.58 14.68 -6.17
C GLU A 256 11.27 15.94 -5.36
N ARG A 257 12.09 16.18 -4.34
CA ARG A 257 12.07 17.40 -3.54
C ARG A 257 13.48 17.71 -3.06
N GLY A 258 14.17 18.61 -3.76
CA GLY A 258 15.57 18.93 -3.48
C GLY A 258 16.46 17.72 -3.73
N THR A 259 17.26 17.31 -2.73
CA THR A 259 18.12 16.13 -2.78
C THR A 259 17.41 14.82 -2.40
N SER A 260 16.14 14.89 -2.04
CA SER A 260 15.32 13.75 -1.65
C SER A 260 14.31 13.39 -2.73
N GLY A 261 13.84 12.14 -2.74
CA GLY A 261 12.91 11.67 -3.77
C GLY A 261 12.37 10.28 -3.51
N LEU A 262 11.21 9.98 -4.10
CA LEU A 262 10.64 8.64 -4.19
C LEU A 262 10.42 8.33 -5.66
N LYS A 263 11.12 7.32 -6.18
CA LYS A 263 11.02 6.87 -7.57
C LYS A 263 10.79 5.37 -7.63
N PHE A 264 9.92 4.96 -8.53
CA PHE A 264 9.70 3.58 -8.91
C PHE A 264 10.32 3.30 -10.28
N GLU A 265 10.95 2.15 -10.42
CA GLU A 265 11.56 1.69 -11.66
C GLU A 265 10.88 0.39 -12.07
N MET A 266 10.35 0.33 -13.29
CA MET A 266 9.75 -0.86 -13.90
C MET A 266 10.50 -1.17 -15.20
N PRO A 267 11.57 -1.99 -15.14
CA PRO A 267 12.51 -2.15 -16.26
C PRO A 267 11.92 -2.80 -17.52
N ARG A 268 10.81 -3.54 -17.37
CA ARG A 268 10.19 -4.29 -18.46
C ARG A 268 8.67 -4.22 -18.36
N VAL A 269 8.06 -3.34 -19.15
CA VAL A 269 6.63 -3.02 -19.12
C VAL A 269 5.98 -3.28 -20.47
N PHE A 270 4.89 -4.05 -20.48
CA PHE A 270 4.09 -4.31 -21.66
C PHE A 270 2.91 -3.34 -21.74
N LEU A 271 2.69 -2.79 -22.94
CA LEU A 271 1.58 -1.90 -23.22
C LEU A 271 0.52 -2.66 -24.01
N PRO A 272 -0.75 -2.64 -23.58
CA PRO A 272 -1.83 -3.22 -24.38
C PRO A 272 -2.11 -2.32 -25.59
N ARG A 273 -2.63 -2.90 -26.68
CA ARG A 273 -3.19 -2.10 -27.78
C ARG A 273 -4.42 -1.36 -27.29
N THR A 274 -4.38 -0.04 -27.34
CA THR A 274 -5.46 0.82 -26.84
C THR A 274 -6.35 1.30 -27.97
N LYS A 275 -7.65 1.46 -27.69
CA LYS A 275 -8.55 2.13 -28.63
C LYS A 275 -8.28 3.63 -28.54
N ARG A 276 -8.19 4.28 -29.71
CA ARG A 276 -8.18 5.75 -29.80
C ARG A 276 -9.62 6.19 -29.92
N THR A 277 -10.17 6.73 -28.85
CA THR A 277 -11.51 7.32 -28.87
C THR A 277 -11.39 8.81 -29.22
N ILE A 278 -12.25 9.27 -30.14
CA ILE A 278 -12.38 10.70 -30.46
C ILE A 278 -13.70 11.15 -29.84
N ASN A 279 -13.61 11.80 -28.68
CA ASN A 279 -14.78 12.27 -27.93
C ASN A 279 -14.93 13.78 -28.11
N GLY A 280 -15.46 14.19 -29.26
CA GLY A 280 -15.73 15.59 -29.59
C GLY A 280 -14.49 16.37 -30.07
N PRO A 281 -14.57 17.71 -30.12
CA PRO A 281 -13.56 18.57 -30.75
C PRO A 281 -12.27 18.76 -29.92
N GLY A 282 -12.15 18.11 -28.75
CA GLY A 282 -11.00 18.22 -27.86
C GLY A 282 -9.79 17.37 -28.27
N GLY A 283 -8.72 17.44 -27.48
CA GLY A 283 -7.53 16.61 -27.69
C GLY A 283 -7.79 15.12 -27.50
N ILE A 284 -7.19 14.29 -28.35
CA ILE A 284 -7.31 12.82 -28.30
C ILE A 284 -6.45 12.29 -27.15
N THR A 285 -7.01 11.38 -26.36
CA THR A 285 -6.30 10.66 -25.29
C THR A 285 -6.23 9.17 -25.57
N ALA A 286 -5.23 8.51 -24.99
CA ALA A 286 -5.10 7.06 -24.99
C ALA A 286 -4.85 6.57 -23.56
N ASP A 287 -5.59 5.53 -23.16
CA ASP A 287 -5.49 4.89 -21.86
C ASP A 287 -4.73 3.58 -21.96
N PHE A 288 -3.52 3.52 -21.40
CA PHE A 288 -2.70 2.32 -21.38
C PHE A 288 -2.74 1.68 -20.00
N ASN A 289 -3.25 0.44 -19.92
CA ASN A 289 -3.21 -0.39 -18.72
C ASN A 289 -1.96 -1.28 -18.77
N CYS A 290 -0.82 -0.72 -18.40
CA CYS A 290 0.48 -1.36 -18.53
C CYS A 290 0.71 -2.41 -17.44
N GLN A 291 1.44 -3.47 -17.79
CA GLN A 291 1.82 -4.53 -16.87
C GLN A 291 3.33 -4.74 -16.87
N ALA A 292 3.96 -4.74 -15.70
CA ALA A 292 5.38 -5.08 -15.58
C ALA A 292 5.61 -6.59 -15.51
N ALA A 293 6.74 -6.99 -16.09
CA ALA A 293 7.32 -8.30 -15.96
C ALA A 293 8.74 -8.18 -15.40
N ALA A 294 9.27 -9.27 -14.84
CA ALA A 294 10.68 -9.36 -14.55
C ALA A 294 11.42 -9.84 -15.81
N ALA A 295 12.68 -9.44 -15.97
CA ALA A 295 13.64 -10.22 -16.74
C ALA A 295 14.02 -11.49 -15.92
N PRO A 296 14.55 -12.55 -16.55
CA PRO A 296 15.08 -13.70 -15.81
C PRO A 296 16.06 -13.26 -14.72
N GLY A 297 15.79 -13.64 -13.46
CA GLY A 297 16.61 -13.23 -12.30
C GLY A 297 16.50 -11.76 -11.88
N GLY A 298 15.63 -10.98 -12.51
CA GLY A 298 15.39 -9.57 -12.18
C GLY A 298 14.14 -9.35 -11.31
N HIS A 299 13.88 -8.07 -11.01
CA HIS A 299 12.71 -7.63 -10.25
C HIS A 299 11.68 -6.98 -11.18
N LYS A 300 10.39 -7.13 -10.86
CA LYS A 300 9.30 -6.48 -11.61
C LYS A 300 9.28 -4.97 -11.36
N ILE A 301 9.56 -4.57 -10.13
CA ILE A 301 9.59 -3.18 -9.71
C ILE A 301 10.61 -2.98 -8.59
N MET A 302 11.26 -1.82 -8.62
CA MET A 302 12.16 -1.35 -7.58
C MET A 302 11.69 0.03 -7.13
N ALA A 303 11.71 0.29 -5.82
CA ALA A 303 11.41 1.61 -5.28
C ALA A 303 12.68 2.19 -4.64
N ARG A 304 13.03 3.41 -5.03
CA ARG A 304 14.16 4.16 -4.50
C ARG A 304 13.62 5.33 -3.68
N LEU A 305 13.87 5.29 -2.38
CA LEU A 305 13.57 6.40 -1.46
C LEU A 305 14.88 7.04 -1.01
N ILE A 306 15.03 8.34 -1.24
CA ILE A 306 16.19 9.12 -0.80
C ILE A 306 15.74 10.13 0.25
N ASN A 307 16.26 10.01 1.48
CA ASN A 307 15.88 10.87 2.60
C ASN A 307 16.94 10.88 3.73
N SER A 308 16.64 11.52 4.86
CA SER A 308 17.53 11.59 6.03
C SER A 308 17.38 10.43 7.02
N VAL A 309 16.46 9.49 6.78
CA VAL A 309 16.23 8.35 7.68
C VAL A 309 17.30 7.30 7.43
N THR A 310 18.05 6.90 8.46
CA THR A 310 19.18 5.97 8.32
C THR A 310 18.76 4.57 7.93
N SER A 311 17.63 4.08 8.46
CA SER A 311 17.13 2.73 8.18
C SER A 311 15.65 2.62 8.49
N TYR A 312 14.97 1.68 7.84
CA TYR A 312 13.57 1.34 8.06
C TYR A 312 13.41 -0.04 8.66
#